data_AF-A0A9D8KVU0-F1
#
_entry.id   AF-A0A9D8KVU0-F1
#
_cell.length_a   1.000
_cell.length_b   1.000
_cell.length_c   1.000
_cell.angle_alpha   90.00
_cell.angle_beta   90.00
_cell.angle_gamma   90.00
#
_symmetry.space_group_name_H-M   'P 1'
#
loop_
_entity.id
_entity.type
_entity.pdbx_description
1 polymer ?
#
loop_
_entity_poly.entity_id
_entity_poly.type
_entity_poly.pdbx_seq_one_letter_code
_entity_poly.pdbx_strand_id
1 'polypeptide(L)'
;MAVQFQVAHSSLVRGAGVIAGGPYYCAEGSTWRALTSCMSPSAWAPLASTSELRTRAEEVARAGRIDPLDGLRDDRVWLFSGGKDDKVTTPVMDGLATFYAQWLSPAAIRFVKLPEAGHAMISVADPQANACGSAQPPFINRCGDLDAAGEMLAHLLGPLQPPNAAGQLLTFDQRPFVDGKAIDAGLADEAYVHVPQDCRHAACRIHVVFHGCRQSAANVGRRFVDGAGYNRWANSNRIVVLYPQTVPRHGLAFGSWRWLNNPFACWDWWGYSGSDYHTRAGLQIKAVRAMLDRLVMPRQDASAQ
;
A
#
# COMPACT_ATOMS: atom_id res chain seq x y z
N MET A 1 -1.70 2.81 -3.69
CA MET A 1 -0.73 1.81 -4.20
C MET A 1 -1.16 0.38 -3.98
N ALA A 2 -1.52 -0.07 -2.76
CA ALA A 2 -1.93 -1.47 -2.52
C ALA A 2 -3.00 -1.98 -3.51
N VAL A 3 -4.07 -1.21 -3.74
CA VAL A 3 -5.12 -1.53 -4.73
C VAL A 3 -4.55 -1.62 -6.16
N GLN A 4 -3.74 -0.64 -6.58
CA GLN A 4 -3.09 -0.64 -7.90
C GLN A 4 -2.18 -1.86 -8.09
N PHE A 5 -1.38 -2.20 -7.09
CA PHE A 5 -0.46 -3.32 -7.16
C PHE A 5 -1.22 -4.66 -7.23
N GLN A 6 -2.25 -4.84 -6.40
CA GLN A 6 -3.12 -6.02 -6.43
C GLN A 6 -3.82 -6.15 -7.79
N VAL A 7 -4.44 -5.10 -8.30
CA VAL A 7 -5.16 -5.14 -9.58
C VAL A 7 -4.19 -5.38 -10.75
N ALA A 8 -3.01 -4.74 -10.73
CA ALA A 8 -2.00 -4.94 -11.75
C ALA A 8 -1.44 -6.38 -11.79
N HIS A 9 -1.37 -7.03 -10.62
CA HIS A 9 -0.79 -8.36 -10.44
C HIS A 9 -1.75 -9.32 -9.72
N SER A 10 -3.03 -9.36 -10.13
CA SER A 10 -4.08 -10.15 -9.47
C SER A 10 -3.84 -11.66 -9.55
N SER A 11 -2.96 -12.12 -10.46
CA SER A 11 -2.53 -13.53 -10.49
C SER A 11 -1.48 -13.88 -9.42
N LEU A 12 -0.76 -12.87 -8.90
CA LEU A 12 0.30 -13.02 -7.90
C LEU A 12 -0.20 -12.74 -6.49
N VAL A 13 -0.92 -11.63 -6.31
CA VAL A 13 -1.40 -11.16 -5.02
C VAL A 13 -2.64 -11.96 -4.61
N ARG A 14 -2.79 -12.27 -3.32
CA ARG A 14 -3.89 -13.10 -2.78
C ARG A 14 -4.88 -12.34 -1.89
N GLY A 15 -4.81 -11.01 -1.93
CA GLY A 15 -5.60 -10.12 -1.09
C GLY A 15 -4.89 -8.82 -0.73
N ALA A 16 -5.66 -7.86 -0.24
CA ALA A 16 -5.16 -6.53 0.10
C ALA A 16 -5.82 -5.96 1.36
N GLY A 17 -5.01 -5.23 2.13
CA GLY A 17 -5.51 -4.34 3.18
C GLY A 17 -5.44 -2.89 2.71
N VAL A 18 -6.50 -2.12 2.94
CA VAL A 18 -6.58 -0.72 2.51
C VAL A 18 -7.13 0.16 3.63
N ILE A 19 -6.32 1.10 4.09
CA ILE A 19 -6.65 2.07 5.14
C ILE A 19 -6.70 3.44 4.47
N ALA A 20 -7.87 4.08 4.47
CA ALA A 20 -8.07 5.42 3.90
C ALA A 20 -7.44 5.60 2.49
N GLY A 21 -7.71 4.65 1.59
CA GLY A 21 -7.25 4.63 0.21
C GLY A 21 -8.37 4.99 -0.78
N GLY A 22 -8.40 4.35 -1.95
CA GLY A 22 -9.48 4.59 -2.90
C GLY A 22 -9.49 3.62 -4.08
N PRO A 23 -10.49 3.74 -4.97
CA PRO A 23 -10.68 2.86 -6.12
C PRO A 23 -9.48 2.84 -7.07
N TYR A 24 -9.30 1.70 -7.74
CA TYR A 24 -8.31 1.56 -8.81
C TYR A 24 -8.52 2.64 -9.89
N TYR A 25 -7.42 3.29 -10.28
CA TYR A 25 -7.39 4.30 -11.34
C TYR A 25 -8.35 5.49 -11.13
N CYS A 26 -8.70 5.81 -9.88
CA CYS A 26 -9.64 6.90 -9.56
C CYS A 26 -9.19 8.26 -10.14
N ALA A 27 -7.90 8.61 -10.01
CA ALA A 27 -7.41 9.94 -10.40
C ALA A 27 -7.23 10.11 -11.91
N GLU A 28 -7.19 9.02 -12.69
CA GLU A 28 -7.03 9.06 -14.16
C GLU A 28 -5.89 9.97 -14.65
N GLY A 29 -4.73 9.91 -13.98
CA GLY A 29 -3.59 10.76 -14.31
C GLY A 29 -3.76 12.25 -14.00
N SER A 30 -4.79 12.64 -13.24
CA SER A 30 -5.12 14.03 -12.93
C SER A 30 -4.94 14.35 -11.45
N THR A 31 -4.01 15.26 -11.14
CA THR A 31 -3.85 15.82 -9.78
C THR A 31 -5.12 16.54 -9.31
N TRP A 32 -5.88 17.16 -10.21
CA TRP A 32 -7.15 17.77 -9.84
C TRP A 32 -8.12 16.69 -9.33
N ARG A 33 -8.30 15.58 -10.07
CA ARG A 33 -9.25 14.52 -9.68
C ARG A 33 -8.79 13.82 -8.42
N ALA A 34 -7.49 13.65 -8.29
CA ALA A 34 -6.85 13.14 -7.08
C ALA A 34 -7.28 13.96 -5.85
N LEU A 35 -7.06 15.28 -5.88
CA LEU A 35 -7.32 16.16 -4.73
C LEU A 35 -8.80 16.45 -4.47
N THR A 36 -9.69 16.16 -5.42
CA THR A 36 -11.14 16.39 -5.29
C THR A 36 -11.90 15.06 -5.21
N SER A 37 -12.38 14.52 -6.33
CA SER A 37 -13.22 13.32 -6.44
C SER A 37 -12.68 12.11 -5.68
N CYS A 38 -11.36 11.94 -5.64
CA CYS A 38 -10.71 10.75 -5.07
C CYS A 38 -10.24 10.92 -3.62
N MET A 39 -10.47 12.08 -3.00
CA MET A 39 -10.12 12.38 -1.61
C MET A 39 -11.36 12.86 -0.83
N SER A 40 -12.06 13.85 -1.37
CA SER A 40 -13.25 14.45 -0.75
C SER A 40 -14.29 14.76 -1.83
N PRO A 41 -14.98 13.73 -2.38
CA PRO A 41 -15.98 13.92 -3.42
C PRO A 41 -17.12 14.82 -2.94
N SER A 42 -17.68 15.58 -3.88
CA SER A 42 -18.75 16.54 -3.64
C SER A 42 -19.70 16.59 -4.84
N ALA A 43 -20.76 17.41 -4.77
CA ALA A 43 -21.71 17.54 -5.88
C ALA A 43 -21.06 18.06 -7.19
N TRP A 44 -19.99 18.86 -7.11
CA TRP A 44 -19.28 19.41 -8.29
C TRP A 44 -18.08 18.57 -8.73
N ALA A 45 -17.61 17.67 -7.86
CA ALA A 45 -16.55 16.70 -8.14
C ALA A 45 -16.97 15.34 -7.60
N PRO A 46 -17.96 14.68 -8.22
CA PRO A 46 -18.41 13.37 -7.75
C PRO A 46 -17.31 12.34 -7.93
N LEU A 47 -17.33 11.31 -7.09
CA LEU A 47 -16.57 10.10 -7.32
C LEU A 47 -17.15 9.38 -8.55
N ALA A 48 -16.29 8.81 -9.39
CA ALA A 48 -16.75 7.97 -10.50
C ALA A 48 -17.61 6.82 -9.99
N SER A 49 -18.66 6.49 -10.73
CA SER A 49 -19.55 5.39 -10.38
C SER A 49 -18.83 4.04 -10.45
N THR A 50 -19.36 3.04 -9.74
CA THR A 50 -18.81 1.69 -9.75
C THR A 50 -18.72 1.10 -11.17
N SER A 51 -19.69 1.39 -12.04
CA SER A 51 -19.70 0.92 -13.43
C SER A 51 -18.62 1.59 -14.30
N GLU A 52 -18.36 2.88 -14.10
CA GLU A 52 -17.26 3.59 -14.77
C GLU A 52 -15.90 3.06 -14.32
N LEU A 53 -15.70 2.90 -13.00
CA LEU A 53 -14.47 2.35 -12.44
C LEU A 53 -14.21 0.92 -12.94
N ARG A 54 -15.26 0.09 -13.00
CA ARG A 54 -15.20 -1.26 -13.55
C ARG A 54 -14.84 -1.25 -15.02
N THR A 55 -15.53 -0.47 -15.84
CA THR A 55 -15.29 -0.38 -17.29
C THR A 55 -13.83 -0.02 -17.58
N ARG A 56 -13.30 0.99 -16.88
CA ARG A 56 -11.90 1.41 -17.02
C ARG A 56 -10.92 0.30 -16.65
N ALA A 57 -11.16 -0.40 -15.54
CA ALA A 57 -10.30 -1.53 -15.15
C ALA A 57 -10.34 -2.65 -16.20
N GLU A 58 -11.52 -3.00 -16.71
CA GLU A 58 -11.70 -4.02 -17.74
C GLU A 58 -11.03 -3.64 -19.07
N GLU A 59 -11.04 -2.37 -19.45
CA GLU A 59 -10.33 -1.86 -20.64
C GLU A 59 -8.81 -2.02 -20.50
N VAL A 60 -8.25 -1.66 -19.34
CA VAL A 60 -6.80 -1.82 -19.07
C VAL A 60 -6.41 -3.30 -19.05
N ALA A 61 -7.27 -4.18 -18.52
CA ALA A 61 -7.06 -5.63 -18.52
C ALA A 61 -7.14 -6.21 -19.94
N ARG A 62 -8.12 -5.79 -20.76
CA ARG A 62 -8.29 -6.22 -22.16
C ARG A 62 -7.10 -5.79 -23.02
N ALA A 63 -6.49 -4.66 -22.70
CA ALA A 63 -5.25 -4.19 -23.33
C ALA A 63 -3.99 -4.95 -22.85
N GLY A 64 -4.12 -5.94 -21.95
CA GLY A 64 -3.00 -6.73 -21.42
C GLY A 64 -2.07 -5.96 -20.49
N ARG A 65 -2.48 -4.79 -20.00
CA ARG A 65 -1.63 -3.90 -19.19
C ARG A 65 -1.67 -4.21 -17.70
N ILE A 66 -2.74 -4.87 -17.25
CA ILE A 66 -2.89 -5.51 -15.95
C ILE A 66 -3.32 -6.96 -16.14
N ASP A 67 -3.27 -7.75 -15.07
CA ASP A 67 -3.80 -9.11 -15.08
C ASP A 67 -5.34 -9.12 -15.29
N PRO A 68 -5.92 -10.24 -15.78
CA PRO A 68 -7.37 -10.39 -15.83
C PRO A 68 -8.01 -10.19 -14.44
N LEU A 69 -9.11 -9.46 -14.39
CA LEU A 69 -9.78 -9.12 -13.13
C LEU A 69 -10.46 -10.31 -12.46
N ASP A 70 -10.69 -11.41 -13.19
CA ASP A 70 -11.11 -12.68 -12.59
C ASP A 70 -10.09 -13.24 -11.61
N GLY A 71 -8.81 -12.84 -11.70
CA GLY A 71 -7.79 -13.17 -10.70
C GLY A 71 -8.10 -12.64 -9.30
N LEU A 72 -8.98 -11.64 -9.17
CA LEU A 72 -9.42 -11.13 -7.88
C LEU A 72 -10.40 -12.08 -7.17
N ARG A 73 -11.08 -13.01 -7.86
CA ARG A 73 -12.22 -13.76 -7.28
C ARG A 73 -11.88 -14.58 -6.03
N ASP A 74 -10.64 -15.03 -5.93
CA ASP A 74 -10.15 -15.85 -4.81
C ASP A 74 -9.48 -15.01 -3.70
N ASP A 75 -9.41 -13.69 -3.89
CA ASP A 75 -8.78 -12.78 -2.94
C ASP A 75 -9.70 -12.46 -1.74
N ARG A 76 -9.08 -11.93 -0.70
CA ARG A 76 -9.77 -11.29 0.42
C ARG A 76 -9.31 -9.85 0.55
N VAL A 77 -10.21 -8.96 0.95
CA VAL A 77 -9.86 -7.55 1.20
C VAL A 77 -10.35 -7.09 2.56
N TRP A 78 -9.47 -6.39 3.27
CA TRP A 78 -9.79 -5.72 4.52
C TRP A 78 -9.69 -4.22 4.31
N LEU A 79 -10.78 -3.51 4.56
CA LEU A 79 -10.93 -2.08 4.29
C LEU A 79 -11.18 -1.33 5.59
N PHE A 80 -10.57 -0.16 5.75
CA PHE A 80 -10.80 0.71 6.91
C PHE A 80 -11.06 2.15 6.51
N SER A 81 -12.09 2.73 7.13
CA SER A 81 -12.40 4.16 7.03
C SER A 81 -12.68 4.76 8.41
N GLY A 82 -12.09 5.93 8.66
CA GLY A 82 -12.38 6.74 9.84
C GLY A 82 -13.52 7.73 9.59
N GLY A 83 -14.44 7.89 10.55
CA GLY A 83 -15.54 8.84 10.42
C GLY A 83 -15.12 10.31 10.55
N LYS A 84 -13.95 10.57 11.16
CA LYS A 84 -13.31 11.90 11.24
C LYS A 84 -12.20 12.09 10.20
N ASP A 85 -12.07 11.18 9.25
CA ASP A 85 -11.12 11.32 8.15
C ASP A 85 -11.58 12.43 7.20
N ASP A 86 -10.86 13.56 7.22
CA ASP A 86 -11.10 14.74 6.39
C ASP A 86 -10.16 14.81 5.17
N LYS A 87 -9.29 13.81 4.97
CA LYS A 87 -8.35 13.76 3.83
C LYS A 87 -8.82 12.79 2.78
N VAL A 88 -9.25 11.60 3.19
CA VAL A 88 -9.85 10.58 2.35
C VAL A 88 -11.16 10.18 2.99
N THR A 89 -12.19 10.94 2.64
CA THR A 89 -13.50 10.82 3.27
C THR A 89 -14.14 9.45 2.98
N THR A 90 -15.01 9.01 3.90
CA THR A 90 -15.66 7.69 3.84
C THR A 90 -16.31 7.35 2.49
N PRO A 91 -16.95 8.27 1.74
CA PRO A 91 -17.48 7.98 0.40
C PRO A 91 -16.46 7.39 -0.59
N VAL A 92 -15.17 7.74 -0.48
CA VAL A 92 -14.12 7.17 -1.33
C VAL A 92 -13.90 5.70 -1.01
N MET A 93 -13.85 5.34 0.26
CA MET A 93 -13.71 3.95 0.71
C MET A 93 -14.99 3.13 0.46
N ASP A 94 -16.17 3.77 0.50
CA ASP A 94 -17.42 3.15 0.06
C ASP A 94 -17.37 2.78 -1.43
N GLY A 95 -16.90 3.70 -2.28
CA GLY A 95 -16.67 3.42 -3.70
C GLY A 95 -15.63 2.32 -3.94
N LEU A 96 -14.61 2.20 -3.08
CA LEU A 96 -13.65 1.11 -3.16
C LEU A 96 -14.30 -0.24 -2.79
N ALA A 97 -15.15 -0.27 -1.77
CA ALA A 97 -15.88 -1.47 -1.38
C ALA A 97 -16.82 -1.95 -2.50
N THR A 98 -17.55 -1.04 -3.15
CA THR A 98 -18.43 -1.39 -4.28
C THR A 98 -17.66 -1.82 -5.52
N PHE A 99 -16.48 -1.23 -5.76
CA PHE A 99 -15.54 -1.68 -6.80
C PHE A 99 -15.11 -3.12 -6.56
N TYR A 100 -14.63 -3.46 -5.36
CA TYR A 100 -14.23 -4.84 -5.05
C TYR A 100 -15.39 -5.84 -5.14
N ALA A 101 -16.61 -5.43 -4.76
CA ALA A 101 -17.81 -6.26 -4.84
C ALA A 101 -18.21 -6.65 -6.28
N GLN A 102 -17.58 -6.07 -7.32
CA GLN A 102 -17.78 -6.51 -8.70
C GLN A 102 -17.17 -7.89 -8.99
N TRP A 103 -16.15 -8.31 -8.21
CA TRP A 103 -15.45 -9.59 -8.39
C TRP A 103 -15.41 -10.45 -7.13
N LEU A 104 -15.48 -9.84 -5.95
CA LEU A 104 -15.42 -10.53 -4.67
C LEU A 104 -16.81 -10.88 -4.12
N SER A 105 -16.89 -12.03 -3.46
CA SER A 105 -18.06 -12.37 -2.64
C SER A 105 -18.15 -11.45 -1.41
N PRO A 106 -19.36 -11.22 -0.84
CA PRO A 106 -19.50 -10.42 0.37
C PRO A 106 -18.65 -10.92 1.54
N ALA A 107 -18.45 -12.23 1.69
CA ALA A 107 -17.63 -12.81 2.75
C ALA A 107 -16.11 -12.52 2.60
N ALA A 108 -15.65 -12.21 1.38
CA ALA A 108 -14.27 -11.85 1.12
C ALA A 108 -13.95 -10.39 1.47
N ILE A 109 -14.96 -9.54 1.69
CA ILE A 109 -14.80 -8.11 1.99
C ILE A 109 -15.09 -7.86 3.47
N ARG A 110 -14.07 -7.48 4.24
CA ARG A 110 -14.23 -6.98 5.60
C ARG A 110 -14.05 -5.47 5.59
N PHE A 111 -15.13 -4.71 5.78
CA PHE A 111 -15.06 -3.25 5.84
C PHE A 111 -15.32 -2.75 7.27
N VAL A 112 -14.27 -2.28 7.92
CA VAL A 112 -14.30 -1.67 9.25
C VAL A 112 -14.48 -0.16 9.11
N LYS A 113 -15.53 0.37 9.74
CA LYS A 113 -15.77 1.82 9.86
C LYS A 113 -15.68 2.21 11.32
N LEU A 114 -14.82 3.17 11.64
CA LEU A 114 -14.64 3.65 13.00
C LEU A 114 -14.97 5.14 13.09
N PRO A 115 -16.12 5.55 13.66
CA PRO A 115 -16.58 6.94 13.65
C PRO A 115 -15.56 7.96 14.18
N GLU A 116 -14.83 7.60 15.24
CA GLU A 116 -13.92 8.51 15.93
C GLU A 116 -12.52 8.62 15.31
N ALA A 117 -12.19 7.77 14.33
CA ALA A 117 -10.85 7.75 13.73
C ALA A 117 -10.66 8.87 12.69
N GLY A 118 -9.52 9.56 12.78
CA GLY A 118 -9.04 10.49 11.76
C GLY A 118 -8.20 9.79 10.67
N HIS A 119 -7.59 10.58 9.79
CA HIS A 119 -6.76 10.06 8.70
C HIS A 119 -5.39 9.56 9.20
N ALA A 120 -5.28 8.26 9.50
CA ALA A 120 -4.05 7.66 10.01
C ALA A 120 -4.02 6.14 9.83
N MET A 121 -2.82 5.57 9.93
CA MET A 121 -2.64 4.16 10.29
C MET A 121 -3.11 3.95 11.72
N ILE A 122 -4.05 3.03 11.95
CA ILE A 122 -4.47 2.66 13.30
C ILE A 122 -3.56 1.56 13.83
N SER A 123 -2.89 1.80 14.95
CA SER A 123 -1.99 0.81 15.52
C SER A 123 -1.96 0.82 17.04
N VAL A 124 -1.82 -0.38 17.60
CA VAL A 124 -1.52 -0.61 19.01
C VAL A 124 -0.02 -0.83 19.26
N ALA A 125 0.83 -0.71 18.23
CA ALA A 125 2.27 -0.98 18.34
C ALA A 125 3.12 0.28 18.53
N ASP A 126 2.72 1.44 18.01
CA ASP A 126 3.44 2.70 18.25
C ASP A 126 3.20 3.18 19.71
N PRO A 127 4.25 3.28 20.55
CA PRO A 127 4.12 3.72 21.94
C PRO A 127 3.82 5.23 22.06
N GLN A 128 4.05 6.01 21.00
CA GLN A 128 3.81 7.45 20.95
C GLN A 128 2.70 7.81 19.96
N ALA A 129 1.83 6.85 19.62
CA ALA A 129 0.74 7.06 18.68
C ALA A 129 -0.13 8.28 19.07
N ASN A 130 -0.59 9.01 18.07
CA ASN A 130 -1.50 10.13 18.26
C ASN A 130 -2.87 9.65 18.76
N ALA A 131 -3.69 10.58 19.27
CA ALA A 131 -5.08 10.30 19.61
C ALA A 131 -5.89 9.84 18.37
N CYS A 132 -6.89 8.98 18.58
CA CYS A 132 -7.66 8.33 17.52
C CYS A 132 -8.16 9.27 16.41
N GLY A 133 -8.69 10.45 16.78
CA GLY A 133 -9.24 11.44 15.85
C GLY A 133 -8.21 12.35 15.17
N SER A 134 -6.91 12.13 15.37
CA SER A 134 -5.86 12.97 14.80
C SER A 134 -5.68 12.74 13.30
N ALA A 135 -5.27 13.78 12.58
CA ALA A 135 -4.80 13.71 11.19
C ALA A 135 -3.44 14.44 11.06
N GLN A 136 -2.56 14.23 12.05
CA GLN A 136 -1.25 14.88 12.14
C GLN A 136 -0.11 13.85 12.02
N PRO A 137 1.10 14.28 11.60
CA PRO A 137 2.29 13.44 11.67
C PRO A 137 2.46 12.77 13.05
N PRO A 138 2.92 11.51 13.11
CA PRO A 138 3.37 10.65 11.99
C PRO A 138 2.22 9.95 11.25
N PHE A 139 0.96 10.36 11.46
CA PHE A 139 -0.24 9.68 10.95
C PHE A 139 -0.35 8.23 11.42
N ILE A 140 0.03 7.99 12.67
CA ILE A 140 -0.17 6.72 13.37
C ILE A 140 -0.97 7.05 14.63
N ASN A 141 -2.17 6.50 14.74
CA ASN A 141 -3.10 6.80 15.83
C ASN A 141 -3.41 5.54 16.65
N ARG A 142 -3.71 5.74 17.94
CA ARG A 142 -4.28 4.71 18.80
C ARG A 142 -5.78 4.95 18.97
N CYS A 143 -6.56 3.95 18.60
CA CYS A 143 -8.02 3.94 18.70
C CYS A 143 -8.49 2.83 19.65
N GLY A 144 -8.16 2.98 20.93
CA GLY A 144 -8.33 1.91 21.93
C GLY A 144 -7.44 0.72 21.59
N ASP A 145 -8.03 -0.48 21.61
CA ASP A 145 -7.34 -1.75 21.35
C ASP A 145 -7.49 -2.25 19.91
N LEU A 146 -7.99 -1.42 18.98
CA LEU A 146 -8.14 -1.79 17.58
C LEU A 146 -6.77 -2.03 16.92
N ASP A 147 -6.44 -3.31 16.71
CA ASP A 147 -5.21 -3.75 16.03
C ASP A 147 -5.47 -3.96 14.53
N ALA A 148 -5.47 -2.87 13.76
CA ALA A 148 -5.78 -2.92 12.33
C ALA A 148 -4.84 -3.87 11.55
N ALA A 149 -3.54 -3.89 11.87
CA ALA A 149 -2.59 -4.80 11.22
C ALA A 149 -2.92 -6.27 11.52
N GLY A 150 -3.23 -6.59 12.78
CA GLY A 150 -3.64 -7.93 13.18
C GLY A 150 -4.95 -8.38 12.54
N GLU A 151 -6.00 -7.56 12.62
CA GLU A 151 -7.30 -7.87 12.00
C GLU A 151 -7.20 -8.04 10.48
N MET A 152 -6.43 -7.17 9.82
CA MET A 152 -6.16 -7.24 8.40
C MET A 152 -5.48 -8.56 8.04
N LEU A 153 -4.36 -8.89 8.69
CA LEU A 153 -3.63 -10.13 8.38
C LEU A 153 -4.49 -11.37 8.68
N ALA A 154 -5.29 -11.36 9.76
CA ALA A 154 -6.18 -12.46 10.11
C ALA A 154 -7.31 -12.65 9.08
N HIS A 155 -7.87 -11.56 8.55
CA HIS A 155 -8.86 -11.64 7.47
C HIS A 155 -8.26 -12.23 6.19
N LEU A 156 -7.04 -11.80 5.84
CA LEU A 156 -6.36 -12.23 4.63
C LEU A 156 -5.87 -13.67 4.68
N LEU A 157 -5.36 -14.12 5.84
CA LEU A 157 -4.63 -15.40 5.96
C LEU A 157 -5.39 -16.47 6.74
N GLY A 158 -6.47 -16.09 7.44
CA GLY A 158 -7.14 -16.94 8.43
C GLY A 158 -6.55 -16.77 9.84
N PRO A 159 -6.85 -17.70 10.76
CA PRO A 159 -6.37 -17.64 12.14
C PRO A 159 -4.85 -17.48 12.24
N LEU A 160 -4.40 -16.54 13.07
CA LEU A 160 -2.98 -16.24 13.30
C LEU A 160 -2.54 -16.68 14.70
N GLN A 161 -1.27 -17.05 14.82
CA GLN A 161 -0.60 -17.21 16.10
C GLN A 161 -0.42 -15.84 16.79
N PRO A 162 -0.48 -15.78 18.14
CA PRO A 162 -0.29 -14.55 18.88
C PRO A 162 1.02 -13.84 18.53
N PRO A 163 1.03 -12.49 18.45
CA PRO A 163 2.18 -11.73 17.99
C PRO A 163 3.30 -11.71 19.06
N ASN A 164 4.55 -11.60 18.61
CA ASN A 164 5.71 -11.49 19.49
C ASN A 164 6.75 -10.48 18.93
N ALA A 165 7.78 -10.15 19.71
CA ALA A 165 8.78 -9.15 19.34
C ALA A 165 10.04 -9.70 18.63
N ALA A 166 10.02 -10.94 18.13
CA ALA A 166 11.19 -11.57 17.51
C ALA A 166 11.54 -10.97 16.12
N GLY A 167 12.48 -11.58 15.40
CA GLY A 167 12.81 -11.20 14.01
C GLY A 167 13.78 -10.04 13.88
N GLN A 168 14.13 -9.72 12.64
CA GLN A 168 15.13 -8.71 12.31
C GLN A 168 14.63 -7.79 11.20
N LEU A 169 14.78 -6.48 11.42
CA LEU A 169 14.61 -5.48 10.39
C LEU A 169 15.94 -5.28 9.65
N LEU A 170 15.91 -5.42 8.33
CA LEU A 170 17.04 -5.17 7.43
C LEU A 170 16.76 -3.92 6.60
N THR A 171 17.80 -3.13 6.34
CA THR A 171 17.78 -2.04 5.36
C THR A 171 18.50 -2.51 4.10
N PHE A 172 18.01 -2.13 2.92
CA PHE A 172 18.65 -2.46 1.64
C PHE A 172 18.52 -1.32 0.62
N ASP A 173 19.47 -1.26 -0.31
CA ASP A 173 19.42 -0.34 -1.46
C ASP A 173 18.32 -0.79 -2.43
N GLN A 174 17.31 0.05 -2.63
CA GLN A 174 16.18 -0.25 -3.51
C GLN A 174 16.37 0.28 -4.94
N ARG A 175 17.43 1.05 -5.23
CA ARG A 175 17.70 1.59 -6.56
C ARG A 175 17.90 0.52 -7.64
N PRO A 176 18.55 -0.64 -7.37
CA PRO A 176 18.72 -1.70 -8.37
C PRO A 176 17.40 -2.30 -8.87
N PHE A 177 16.28 -2.08 -8.18
CA PHE A 177 14.97 -2.59 -8.58
C PHE A 177 14.20 -1.62 -9.49
N VAL A 178 14.71 -0.41 -9.72
CA VAL A 178 14.01 0.59 -10.54
C VAL A 178 14.58 0.59 -11.95
N ASP A 179 13.70 0.45 -12.94
CA ASP A 179 14.09 0.71 -14.33
C ASP A 179 14.36 2.20 -14.53
N GLY A 180 15.60 2.54 -14.87
CA GLY A 180 16.05 3.93 -14.96
C GLY A 180 16.48 4.47 -13.60
N LYS A 181 16.05 5.68 -13.25
CA LYS A 181 16.51 6.35 -12.02
C LYS A 181 15.41 6.29 -10.96
N ALA A 182 15.76 5.82 -9.75
CA ALA A 182 14.85 5.79 -8.60
C ALA A 182 14.19 7.16 -8.35
N ILE A 183 14.96 8.23 -8.52
CA ILE A 183 14.46 9.60 -8.39
C ILE A 183 13.30 9.86 -9.36
N ASP A 184 13.34 9.40 -10.60
CA ASP A 184 12.28 9.59 -11.63
C ASP A 184 11.00 8.82 -11.33
N ALA A 185 11.10 7.79 -10.50
CA ALA A 185 9.98 7.05 -9.95
C ALA A 185 9.49 7.63 -8.61
N GLY A 186 10.14 8.65 -8.05
CA GLY A 186 9.84 9.18 -6.71
C GLY A 186 10.17 8.20 -5.58
N LEU A 187 11.06 7.24 -5.83
CA LEU A 187 11.52 6.23 -4.89
C LEU A 187 12.77 6.71 -4.16
N ALA A 188 12.88 6.39 -2.86
CA ALA A 188 14.07 6.64 -2.06
C ALA A 188 15.25 5.75 -2.49
N ASP A 189 16.42 5.97 -1.90
CA ASP A 189 17.57 5.09 -2.13
C ASP A 189 17.46 3.77 -1.34
N GLU A 190 16.89 3.81 -0.14
CA GLU A 190 16.79 2.67 0.76
C GLU A 190 15.35 2.22 1.01
N ALA A 191 15.16 0.93 1.26
CA ALA A 191 13.94 0.32 1.78
C ALA A 191 14.22 -0.63 2.93
N TYR A 192 13.16 -1.14 3.54
CA TYR A 192 13.26 -2.04 4.69
C TYR A 192 12.55 -3.36 4.43
N VAL A 193 13.06 -4.42 5.04
CA VAL A 193 12.40 -5.72 5.07
C VAL A 193 12.53 -6.32 6.47
N HIS A 194 11.39 -6.69 7.07
CA HIS A 194 11.34 -7.40 8.33
C HIS A 194 11.29 -8.90 8.06
N VAL A 195 12.28 -9.64 8.56
CA VAL A 195 12.45 -11.07 8.31
C VAL A 195 12.33 -11.83 9.64
N PRO A 196 11.26 -12.62 9.84
CA PRO A 196 11.16 -13.55 10.96
C PRO A 196 12.31 -14.56 10.95
N GLN A 197 12.75 -15.01 12.13
CA GLN A 197 13.86 -15.96 12.24
C GLN A 197 13.57 -17.28 11.49
N ASP A 198 12.35 -17.81 11.59
CA ASP A 198 11.90 -18.99 10.85
C ASP A 198 12.06 -18.85 9.33
N CYS A 199 11.87 -17.64 8.80
CA CYS A 199 12.00 -17.34 7.38
C CYS A 199 13.45 -17.36 6.87
N ARG A 200 14.42 -17.62 7.75
CA ARG A 200 15.82 -17.93 7.40
C ARG A 200 16.05 -19.41 7.11
N HIS A 201 15.09 -20.29 7.40
CA HIS A 201 15.25 -21.74 7.20
C HIS A 201 14.01 -22.42 6.60
N ALA A 202 12.86 -21.75 6.58
CA ALA A 202 11.61 -22.26 6.02
C ALA A 202 11.02 -21.34 4.95
N ALA A 203 10.09 -21.89 4.18
CA ALA A 203 9.26 -21.10 3.26
C ALA A 203 8.33 -20.16 4.06
N CYS A 204 8.19 -18.93 3.58
CA CYS A 204 7.39 -17.89 4.20
C CYS A 204 6.51 -17.19 3.18
N ARG A 205 5.45 -16.54 3.69
CA ARG A 205 4.63 -15.62 2.91
C ARG A 205 5.32 -14.26 2.88
N ILE A 206 4.95 -13.41 1.92
CA ILE A 206 5.41 -12.03 1.85
C ILE A 206 4.19 -11.11 1.94
N HIS A 207 4.28 -10.07 2.76
CA HIS A 207 3.31 -8.99 2.82
C HIS A 207 4.03 -7.66 2.51
N VAL A 208 3.54 -6.91 1.52
CA VAL A 208 4.09 -5.60 1.19
C VAL A 208 3.26 -4.52 1.88
N VAL A 209 3.92 -3.68 2.67
CA VAL A 209 3.27 -2.57 3.37
C VAL A 209 3.72 -1.26 2.73
N PHE A 210 2.74 -0.55 2.17
CA PHE A 210 2.93 0.78 1.60
C PHE A 210 2.58 1.83 2.65
N HIS A 211 3.55 2.65 3.05
CA HIS A 211 3.27 3.79 3.91
C HIS A 211 2.41 4.86 3.18
N GLY A 212 1.71 5.71 3.94
CA GLY A 212 0.96 6.83 3.39
C GLY A 212 1.84 8.04 3.01
N CYS A 213 1.22 9.08 2.44
CA CYS A 213 1.87 10.36 2.25
C CYS A 213 2.41 10.89 3.59
N ARG A 214 3.58 11.53 3.58
CA ARG A 214 4.29 12.04 4.78
C ARG A 214 4.68 10.97 5.80
N GLN A 215 4.62 9.69 5.44
CA GLN A 215 5.02 8.56 6.29
C GLN A 215 6.25 7.81 5.75
N SER A 216 6.92 8.35 4.73
CA SER A 216 8.19 7.79 4.26
C SER A 216 9.27 7.92 5.33
N ALA A 217 10.34 7.13 5.20
CA ALA A 217 11.51 7.25 6.07
C ALA A 217 12.13 8.65 6.05
N ALA A 218 12.06 9.37 4.92
CA ALA A 218 12.51 10.75 4.82
C ALA A 218 11.64 11.74 5.63
N ASN A 219 10.40 11.37 5.98
CA ASN A 219 9.49 12.23 6.75
C ASN A 219 9.42 11.88 8.23
N VAL A 220 9.43 10.59 8.58
CA VAL A 220 9.18 10.13 9.96
C VAL A 220 10.21 9.11 10.45
N GLY A 221 11.32 8.93 9.72
CA GLY A 221 12.28 7.86 9.98
C GLY A 221 11.60 6.49 9.90
N ARG A 222 12.06 5.54 10.72
CA ARG A 222 11.48 4.19 10.75
C ARG A 222 10.16 4.09 11.51
N ARG A 223 9.58 5.20 11.98
CA ARG A 223 8.42 5.17 12.87
C ARG A 223 7.21 4.42 12.28
N PHE A 224 6.98 4.54 10.98
CA PHE A 224 5.93 3.74 10.31
C PHE A 224 6.31 2.25 10.22
N VAL A 225 7.56 1.95 9.84
CA VAL A 225 8.08 0.58 9.72
C VAL A 225 8.01 -0.16 11.06
N ASP A 226 8.36 0.51 12.15
CA ASP A 226 8.40 -0.05 13.50
C ASP A 226 7.01 -0.03 14.17
N GLY A 227 6.26 1.05 13.96
CA GLY A 227 5.05 1.39 14.73
C GLY A 227 3.71 1.08 14.04
N ALA A 228 3.68 0.70 12.76
CA ALA A 228 2.42 0.33 12.09
C ALA A 228 1.84 -1.00 12.63
N GLY A 229 2.68 -1.87 13.22
CA GLY A 229 2.24 -3.04 13.98
C GLY A 229 2.25 -4.37 13.21
N TYR A 230 2.69 -4.39 11.96
CA TYR A 230 2.79 -5.62 11.16
C TYR A 230 3.89 -6.58 11.66
N ASN A 231 5.05 -6.05 12.06
CA ASN A 231 6.25 -6.87 12.37
C ASN A 231 5.99 -7.91 13.45
N ARG A 232 5.24 -7.53 14.51
CA ARG A 232 4.94 -8.43 15.63
C ARG A 232 4.06 -9.63 15.24
N TRP A 233 3.15 -9.42 14.30
CA TRP A 233 2.32 -10.48 13.73
C TRP A 233 3.12 -11.34 12.77
N ALA A 234 3.98 -10.72 11.96
CA ALA A 234 4.84 -11.42 11.02
C ALA A 234 5.75 -12.46 11.68
N ASN A 235 6.30 -12.15 12.84
CA ASN A 235 7.21 -13.02 13.58
C ASN A 235 6.64 -14.40 13.90
N SER A 236 5.42 -14.44 14.42
CA SER A 236 4.78 -15.70 14.84
C SER A 236 4.11 -16.44 13.69
N ASN A 237 4.02 -15.83 12.49
CA ASN A 237 3.16 -16.30 11.41
C ASN A 237 3.91 -16.53 10.09
N ARG A 238 5.25 -16.54 10.09
CA ARG A 238 6.09 -16.81 8.91
C ARG A 238 5.78 -15.87 7.74
N ILE A 239 5.74 -14.57 8.05
CA ILE A 239 5.48 -13.51 7.06
C ILE A 239 6.70 -12.60 7.00
N VAL A 240 7.35 -12.52 5.84
CA VAL A 240 8.33 -11.48 5.55
C VAL A 240 7.55 -10.20 5.21
N VAL A 241 7.90 -9.07 5.84
CA VAL A 241 7.23 -7.79 5.59
C VAL A 241 8.15 -6.86 4.82
N LEU A 242 7.78 -6.50 3.60
CA LEU A 242 8.52 -5.59 2.74
C LEU A 242 7.95 -4.17 2.88
N TYR A 243 8.82 -3.19 3.11
CA TYR A 243 8.49 -1.76 3.24
C TYR A 243 9.27 -0.93 2.22
N PRO A 244 8.84 -0.93 0.94
CA PRO A 244 9.40 -0.04 -0.08
C PRO A 244 9.22 1.42 0.35
N GLN A 245 10.10 2.32 -0.08
CA GLN A 245 10.06 3.73 0.35
C GLN A 245 9.98 4.69 -0.83
N THR A 246 9.11 5.69 -0.73
CA THR A 246 9.15 6.87 -1.59
C THR A 246 9.93 8.00 -0.92
N VAL A 247 10.24 9.05 -1.68
CA VAL A 247 10.95 10.24 -1.18
C VAL A 247 10.26 11.52 -1.65
N PRO A 248 10.27 12.61 -0.86
CA PRO A 248 9.75 13.89 -1.31
C PRO A 248 10.43 14.35 -2.60
N ARG A 249 9.63 14.85 -3.55
CA ARG A 249 10.11 15.41 -4.82
C ARG A 249 9.35 16.69 -5.15
N HIS A 250 10.07 17.75 -5.45
CA HIS A 250 9.47 18.98 -5.94
C HIS A 250 10.36 19.59 -7.03
N GLY A 251 9.88 19.51 -8.27
CA GLY A 251 10.58 20.04 -9.44
C GLY A 251 11.66 19.11 -9.98
N LEU A 252 12.66 19.71 -10.63
CA LEU A 252 13.83 19.03 -11.16
C LEU A 252 14.68 18.45 -10.03
N ALA A 253 15.41 17.38 -10.32
CA ALA A 253 16.38 16.81 -9.39
C ALA A 253 17.75 16.71 -10.07
N PHE A 254 18.81 16.75 -9.28
CA PHE A 254 20.14 16.51 -9.81
C PHE A 254 20.18 15.15 -10.53
N GLY A 255 20.66 15.15 -11.77
CA GLY A 255 20.66 13.95 -12.61
C GLY A 255 19.30 13.58 -13.22
N SER A 256 18.25 14.41 -13.11
CA SER A 256 16.97 14.18 -13.77
C SER A 256 16.37 15.48 -14.34
N TRP A 257 15.97 15.42 -15.60
CA TRP A 257 15.22 16.49 -16.27
C TRP A 257 13.70 16.33 -16.11
N ARG A 258 13.25 15.31 -15.38
CA ARG A 258 11.84 15.04 -15.15
C ARG A 258 11.33 15.94 -14.03
N TRP A 259 10.44 16.86 -14.40
CA TRP A 259 9.66 17.61 -13.42
C TRP A 259 8.69 16.69 -12.69
N LEU A 260 8.74 16.68 -11.36
CA LEU A 260 7.91 15.82 -10.53
C LEU A 260 7.42 16.61 -9.31
N ASN A 261 6.11 16.59 -9.06
CA ASN A 261 5.51 17.31 -7.94
C ASN A 261 4.84 16.32 -6.98
N ASN A 262 5.61 15.87 -6.00
CA ASN A 262 5.20 14.98 -4.92
C ASN A 262 5.93 15.37 -3.61
N PRO A 263 5.69 16.57 -3.06
CA PRO A 263 6.42 17.07 -1.89
C PRO A 263 6.13 16.26 -0.61
N PHE A 264 5.10 15.42 -0.62
CA PHE A 264 4.68 14.61 0.50
C PHE A 264 5.10 13.14 0.39
N ALA A 265 5.97 12.79 -0.56
CA ALA A 265 6.44 11.41 -0.74
C ALA A 265 5.28 10.40 -0.82
N CYS A 266 4.17 10.75 -1.47
CA CYS A 266 3.10 9.79 -1.70
C CYS A 266 3.54 8.73 -2.71
N TRP A 267 2.94 7.54 -2.66
CA TRP A 267 2.97 6.62 -3.80
C TRP A 267 2.29 7.25 -5.02
N ASP A 268 2.64 6.81 -6.22
CA ASP A 268 2.05 7.33 -7.44
C ASP A 268 0.66 6.72 -7.68
N TRP A 269 -0.35 7.55 -7.46
CA TRP A 269 -1.75 7.24 -7.73
C TRP A 269 -2.43 8.30 -8.62
N TRP A 270 -1.68 9.29 -9.10
CA TRP A 270 -2.18 10.34 -10.00
C TRP A 270 -1.31 10.58 -11.24
N GLY A 271 -0.33 9.73 -11.50
CA GLY A 271 0.46 9.71 -12.73
C GLY A 271 1.70 10.59 -12.74
N TYR A 272 2.23 11.00 -11.58
CA TYR A 272 3.43 11.85 -11.56
C TYR A 272 4.68 11.14 -12.11
N SER A 273 4.70 9.80 -12.05
CA SER A 273 5.75 8.92 -12.59
C SER A 273 5.42 8.39 -14.00
N GLY A 274 4.31 8.84 -14.61
CA GLY A 274 3.96 8.61 -16.02
C GLY A 274 2.53 8.09 -16.17
N SER A 275 2.01 8.02 -17.39
CA SER A 275 0.65 7.53 -17.67
C SER A 275 0.41 6.09 -17.21
N ASP A 276 1.49 5.31 -17.10
CA ASP A 276 1.45 3.88 -16.86
C ASP A 276 1.44 3.50 -15.38
N TYR A 277 1.44 4.50 -14.48
CA TYR A 277 1.59 4.37 -13.03
C TYR A 277 0.69 3.33 -12.34
N HIS A 278 -0.47 3.06 -12.92
CA HIS A 278 -1.49 2.15 -12.41
C HIS A 278 -1.39 0.73 -12.99
N THR A 279 -0.49 0.49 -13.95
CA THR A 279 -0.35 -0.76 -14.71
C THR A 279 0.91 -1.53 -14.35
N ARG A 280 1.08 -2.76 -14.87
CA ARG A 280 2.33 -3.54 -14.71
C ARG A 280 3.58 -2.82 -15.25
N ALA A 281 3.41 -1.82 -16.11
CA ALA A 281 4.49 -1.00 -16.64
C ALA A 281 4.84 0.22 -15.76
N GLY A 282 4.04 0.53 -14.73
CA GLY A 282 4.27 1.68 -13.86
C GLY A 282 5.59 1.54 -13.08
N LEU A 283 6.40 2.61 -13.04
CA LEU A 283 7.76 2.56 -12.48
C LEU A 283 7.80 2.03 -11.04
N GLN A 284 6.89 2.50 -10.18
CA GLN A 284 6.81 2.03 -8.79
C GLN A 284 6.27 0.59 -8.68
N ILE A 285 5.31 0.21 -9.52
CA ILE A 285 4.76 -1.15 -9.54
C ILE A 285 5.85 -2.15 -9.96
N LYS A 286 6.59 -1.85 -11.03
CA LYS A 286 7.74 -2.66 -11.48
C LYS A 286 8.80 -2.79 -10.40
N ALA A 287 9.15 -1.69 -9.73
CA ALA A 287 10.17 -1.72 -8.69
C ALA A 287 9.79 -2.65 -7.54
N VAL A 288 8.56 -2.55 -7.06
CA VAL A 288 8.06 -3.42 -5.97
C VAL A 288 7.97 -4.87 -6.45
N ARG A 289 7.55 -5.11 -7.70
CA ARG A 289 7.54 -6.45 -8.29
C ARG A 289 8.95 -7.07 -8.35
N ALA A 290 9.95 -6.29 -8.76
CA ALA A 290 11.33 -6.75 -8.81
C ALA A 290 11.90 -7.05 -7.41
N MET A 291 11.52 -6.27 -6.39
CA MET A 291 11.86 -6.58 -4.99
C MET A 291 11.24 -7.91 -4.54
N LEU A 292 9.99 -8.17 -4.91
CA LEU A 292 9.32 -9.46 -4.63
C LEU A 292 10.01 -10.61 -5.35
N ASP A 293 10.34 -10.46 -6.64
CA ASP A 293 11.04 -11.47 -7.42
C ASP A 293 12.39 -11.82 -6.76
N ARG A 294 13.11 -10.82 -6.22
CA ARG A 294 14.35 -11.05 -5.46
C ARG A 294 14.17 -11.78 -4.13
N LEU A 295 13.04 -11.59 -3.45
CA LEU A 295 12.73 -12.27 -2.19
C LEU A 295 12.35 -13.75 -2.38
N VAL A 296 11.84 -14.12 -3.57
CA VAL A 296 11.45 -15.51 -3.89
C VAL A 296 12.54 -16.30 -4.61
N MET A 297 13.65 -15.65 -4.99
CA MET A 297 14.81 -16.35 -5.53
C MET A 297 15.43 -17.31 -4.51
N PRO A 298 16.02 -18.44 -4.96
CA PRO A 298 16.82 -19.29 -4.10
C PRO A 298 17.90 -18.48 -3.37
N ARG A 299 18.16 -18.84 -2.12
CA ARG A 299 19.27 -18.22 -1.39
C ARG A 299 20.57 -18.58 -2.10
N GLN A 300 21.35 -17.57 -2.45
CA GLN A 300 22.73 -17.80 -2.84
C GLN A 300 23.50 -18.18 -1.58
N ASP A 301 24.15 -19.34 -1.60
CA ASP A 301 25.03 -19.74 -0.50
C ASP A 301 26.16 -18.71 -0.39
N ALA A 302 26.34 -18.17 0.81
CA ALA A 302 27.38 -17.19 1.11
C ALA A 302 28.82 -17.75 1.04
N SER A 303 29.00 -18.97 0.53
CA SER A 303 30.29 -19.65 0.35
C SER A 303 30.91 -19.44 -1.03
N ALA A 304 30.35 -18.56 -1.88
CA ALA A 304 30.84 -18.28 -3.23
C ALA A 304 31.25 -16.80 -3.44
N GLN A 305 31.81 -16.15 -2.42
CA GLN A 305 32.58 -14.90 -2.56
C GLN A 305 33.87 -14.98 -1.74
#